data_AF-A0A2V8SMX8-F1
#
_entry.id   AF-A0A2V8SMX8-F1
#
_cell.length_a   1.000
_cell.length_b   1.000
_cell.length_c   1.000
_cell.angle_alpha   90.00
_cell.angle_beta   90.00
_cell.angle_gamma   90.00
#
_symmetry.space_group_name_H-M   'P 1'
#
loop_
_entity.id
_entity.type
_entity.pdbx_description
1 polymer ?
#
loop_
_entity_poly.entity_id
_entity_poly.type
_entity_poly.pdbx_seq_one_letter_code
_entity_poly.pdbx_strand_id
1 'polypeptide(L)'
;MDIFDDDSARHVTRTSVLHGADWFFWLAILSAINSLLVYYYQLPNTPVALGLTQWLDGTSSGFNATMSTSALVTNLLVAFVLAGFGLVARRGSDIAFVVGIFLYVIDAFLTIGLRDFFGFGVHLIALFFLVKGLLASRHLRENAVSI
;
A
#
# COMPACT_ATOMS: atom_id res chain seq x y z
N MET A 1 -24.39 5.03 28.00
CA MET A 1 -23.56 4.05 27.28
C MET A 1 -23.09 3.05 28.32
N ASP A 2 -23.40 1.77 28.16
CA ASP A 2 -22.94 0.73 29.09
C ASP A 2 -21.44 0.46 28.85
N ILE A 3 -20.68 0.10 29.88
CA ILE A 3 -19.21 -0.11 29.80
C ILE A 3 -18.87 -1.18 28.75
N PHE A 4 -19.72 -2.19 28.62
CA PHE A 4 -19.58 -3.26 27.63
C PHE A 4 -19.70 -2.79 26.17
N ASP A 5 -20.45 -1.71 25.93
CA ASP A 5 -20.71 -1.19 24.59
C ASP A 5 -19.51 -0.36 24.09
N ASP A 6 -18.87 0.42 24.97
CA ASP A 6 -17.66 1.21 24.69
C ASP A 6 -16.45 0.31 24.37
N ASP A 7 -16.20 -0.74 25.14
CA ASP A 7 -15.09 -1.67 24.88
C ASP A 7 -15.24 -2.36 23.52
N SER A 8 -16.47 -2.81 23.19
CA SER A 8 -16.74 -3.45 21.90
C SER A 8 -16.44 -2.50 20.71
N ALA A 9 -16.85 -1.24 20.80
CA ALA A 9 -16.63 -0.23 19.78
C ALA A 9 -15.14 0.11 19.61
N ARG A 10 -14.38 0.18 20.72
CA ARG A 10 -12.92 0.39 20.70
C ARG A 10 -12.20 -0.77 20.03
N HIS A 11 -12.59 -2.01 20.32
CA HIS A 11 -12.01 -3.19 19.69
C HIS A 11 -12.25 -3.21 18.17
N VAL A 12 -13.47 -2.93 17.71
CA VAL A 12 -13.81 -2.87 16.27
C VAL A 12 -13.04 -1.76 15.54
N THR A 13 -12.84 -0.62 16.20
CA THR A 13 -12.09 0.48 15.60
C THR A 13 -10.60 0.13 15.50
N ARG A 14 -10.03 -0.52 16.54
CA ARG A 14 -8.64 -0.98 16.52
C ARG A 14 -8.38 -2.05 15.45
N THR A 15 -9.27 -3.02 15.27
CA THR A 15 -9.13 -4.01 14.20
C THR A 15 -9.21 -3.37 12.82
N SER A 16 -10.04 -2.34 12.65
CA SER A 16 -10.12 -1.58 11.39
C SER A 16 -8.82 -0.84 11.06
N VAL A 17 -8.14 -0.27 12.07
CA VAL A 17 -6.80 0.33 11.91
C VAL A 17 -5.79 -0.72 11.46
N LEU A 18 -5.77 -1.88 12.12
CA LEU A 18 -4.86 -2.97 11.78
C LEU A 18 -5.10 -3.46 10.35
N HIS A 19 -6.34 -3.74 9.97
CA HIS A 19 -6.68 -4.16 8.61
C HIS A 19 -6.26 -3.13 7.56
N GLY A 20 -6.46 -1.84 7.82
CA GLY A 20 -5.99 -0.79 6.92
C GLY A 20 -4.45 -0.74 6.83
N ALA A 21 -3.75 -0.88 7.96
CA ALA A 21 -2.29 -0.89 7.97
C ALA A 21 -1.71 -2.15 7.29
N ASP A 22 -2.43 -3.28 7.34
CA ASP A 22 -2.07 -4.54 6.70
C ASP A 22 -1.97 -4.41 5.17
N TRP A 23 -2.73 -3.49 4.58
CA TRP A 23 -2.62 -3.21 3.15
C TRP A 23 -1.25 -2.67 2.75
N PHE A 24 -0.56 -1.90 3.59
CA PHE A 24 0.82 -1.49 3.29
C PHE A 24 1.76 -2.70 3.16
N PHE A 25 1.57 -3.73 3.99
CA PHE A 25 2.36 -4.96 3.91
C PHE A 25 1.99 -5.80 2.70
N TRP A 26 0.70 -5.89 2.36
CA TRP A 26 0.28 -6.57 1.14
C TRP A 26 0.87 -5.92 -0.11
N LEU A 27 0.86 -4.58 -0.19
CA LEU A 27 1.49 -3.84 -1.27
C LEU A 27 2.99 -4.12 -1.34
N ALA A 28 3.69 -4.09 -0.21
CA ALA A 28 5.12 -4.41 -0.14
C ALA A 28 5.43 -5.85 -0.60
N ILE A 29 4.68 -6.84 -0.11
CA ILE A 29 4.87 -8.26 -0.45
C ILE A 29 4.59 -8.51 -1.93
N LEU A 30 3.47 -8.01 -2.45
CA LEU A 30 3.09 -8.17 -3.86
C LEU A 30 4.12 -7.50 -4.78
N SER A 31 4.58 -6.30 -4.43
CA SER A 31 5.63 -5.59 -5.17
C SER A 31 6.96 -6.34 -5.18
N ALA A 32 7.37 -6.90 -4.03
CA ALA A 32 8.61 -7.67 -3.92
C ALA A 32 8.53 -8.98 -4.72
N ILE A 33 7.43 -9.73 -4.59
CA ILE A 33 7.21 -10.97 -5.36
C ILE A 33 7.24 -10.66 -6.85
N ASN A 34 6.49 -9.65 -7.31
CA ASN A 34 6.49 -9.26 -8.72
C ASN A 34 7.90 -8.94 -9.22
N SER A 35 8.66 -8.12 -8.49
CA SER A 35 10.02 -7.74 -8.89
C SER A 35 10.95 -8.96 -9.00
N LEU A 36 10.87 -9.89 -8.05
CA LEU A 36 11.66 -11.13 -8.10
C LEU A 36 11.26 -12.00 -9.30
N LEU A 37 9.96 -12.11 -9.60
CA LEU A 37 9.45 -12.86 -10.75
C LEU A 37 9.95 -12.29 -12.07
N VAL A 38 9.89 -10.96 -12.23
CA VAL A 38 10.42 -10.27 -13.42
C VAL A 38 11.93 -10.46 -13.54
N TYR A 39 12.68 -10.36 -12.42
CA TYR A 39 14.14 -10.49 -12.44
C TYR A 39 14.61 -11.91 -12.82
N TYR A 40 14.12 -12.92 -12.10
CA TYR A 40 14.64 -14.29 -12.22
C TYR A 40 14.02 -15.06 -13.38
N TYR A 41 12.73 -14.85 -13.63
CA TYR A 41 11.97 -15.64 -14.60
C TYR A 41 11.65 -14.85 -15.87
N GLN A 42 12.06 -13.57 -15.95
CA GLN A 42 11.81 -12.69 -17.11
C GLN A 42 10.32 -12.62 -17.49
N LEU A 43 9.45 -12.79 -16.48
CA LEU A 43 8.01 -12.69 -16.69
C LEU A 43 7.63 -11.23 -16.97
N PRO A 44 6.56 -10.98 -17.73
CA PRO A 44 6.01 -9.64 -17.87
C PRO A 44 5.62 -9.07 -16.50
N ASN A 45 5.77 -7.75 -16.35
CA ASN A 45 5.32 -7.04 -15.16
C ASN A 45 3.81 -7.28 -14.95
N THR A 46 3.41 -7.61 -13.73
CA THR A 46 1.99 -7.85 -13.43
C THR A 46 1.26 -6.53 -13.20
N PRO A 47 -0.04 -6.43 -13.54
CA PRO A 47 -0.84 -5.25 -13.22
C PRO A 47 -0.99 -4.96 -11.71
N VAL A 48 -0.60 -5.92 -10.87
CA VAL A 48 -0.60 -5.81 -9.41
C VAL A 48 0.69 -5.16 -8.90
N ALA A 49 1.70 -5.00 -9.77
CA ALA A 49 2.90 -4.23 -9.47
C ALA A 49 2.56 -2.76 -9.25
N LEU A 50 3.35 -2.09 -8.41
CA LEU A 50 3.26 -0.65 -8.21
C LEU A 50 3.54 0.08 -9.53
N GLY A 51 2.88 1.20 -9.77
CA GLY A 51 3.07 2.00 -10.98
C GLY A 51 4.52 2.45 -11.15
N LEU A 52 5.19 2.81 -10.05
CA LEU A 52 6.59 3.23 -10.01
C LEU A 52 7.55 2.10 -10.44
N THR A 53 7.30 0.85 -10.02
CA THR A 53 8.16 -0.28 -10.39
C THR A 53 8.07 -0.55 -11.88
N GLN A 54 6.86 -0.51 -12.46
CA GLN A 54 6.67 -0.67 -13.91
C GLN A 54 7.35 0.44 -14.72
N TRP A 55 7.34 1.67 -14.20
CA TRP A 55 7.96 2.83 -14.83
C TRP A 55 9.49 2.77 -14.80
N LEU A 56 10.07 2.38 -13.66
CA LEU A 56 11.53 2.19 -13.50
C LEU A 56 12.06 1.04 -14.34
N ASP A 57 11.28 -0.03 -14.50
CA ASP A 57 11.64 -1.18 -15.33
C ASP A 57 11.53 -0.88 -16.83
N GLY A 58 10.94 0.26 -17.21
CA GLY A 58 10.71 0.65 -18.61
C GLY A 58 9.70 -0.24 -19.34
N THR A 59 8.98 -1.10 -18.63
CA THR A 59 8.03 -2.05 -19.21
C THR A 59 6.62 -1.47 -19.26
N SER A 60 6.39 -0.52 -20.16
CA SER A 60 5.02 -0.16 -20.53
C SER A 60 4.53 -1.17 -21.56
N SER A 61 3.83 -2.23 -21.13
CA SER A 61 3.10 -3.19 -21.99
C SER A 61 3.85 -3.82 -23.19
N GLY A 62 5.19 -3.76 -23.21
CA GLY A 62 6.04 -4.32 -24.25
C GLY A 62 6.90 -5.47 -23.73
N PHE A 63 6.77 -6.63 -24.38
CA PHE A 63 7.58 -7.82 -24.11
C PHE A 63 9.09 -7.51 -24.14
N ASN A 64 9.82 -8.04 -23.15
CA ASN A 64 11.28 -8.23 -23.11
C ASN A 64 12.19 -7.04 -22.74
N ALA A 65 11.86 -6.24 -21.74
CA ALA A 65 12.91 -5.49 -21.02
C ALA A 65 13.39 -6.33 -19.83
N THR A 66 14.64 -6.78 -19.85
CA THR A 66 15.25 -7.45 -18.70
C THR A 66 15.45 -6.44 -17.58
N MET A 67 14.83 -6.66 -16.42
CA MET A 67 14.99 -5.77 -15.28
C MET A 67 16.45 -5.74 -14.81
N SER A 68 17.02 -4.54 -14.70
CA SER A 68 18.38 -4.37 -14.19
C SER A 68 18.47 -4.70 -12.69
N THR A 69 19.65 -5.11 -12.21
CA THR A 69 19.87 -5.33 -10.77
C THR A 69 19.62 -4.06 -9.95
N SER A 70 19.94 -2.88 -10.49
CA SER A 70 19.64 -1.58 -9.86
C SER A 70 18.14 -1.31 -9.73
N ALA A 71 17.34 -1.71 -10.73
CA ALA A 71 15.89 -1.57 -10.68
C ALA A 71 15.30 -2.52 -9.62
N LEU A 72 15.76 -3.78 -9.55
CA LEU A 72 15.37 -4.72 -8.50
C LEU A 72 15.63 -4.15 -7.10
N VAL A 73 16.83 -3.63 -6.85
CA VAL A 73 17.18 -3.04 -5.54
C VAL A 73 16.27 -1.87 -5.21
N THR A 74 16.00 -1.00 -6.19
CA THR A 74 15.10 0.15 -5.99
C THR A 74 13.69 -0.31 -5.64
N ASN A 75 13.15 -1.31 -6.34
CA ASN A 75 11.82 -1.85 -6.09
C ASN A 75 11.71 -2.50 -4.69
N LEU A 76 12.76 -3.21 -4.25
CA LEU A 76 12.83 -3.77 -2.90
C LEU A 76 12.92 -2.68 -1.82
N LEU A 77 13.64 -1.59 -2.08
CA LEU A 77 13.70 -0.44 -1.18
C LEU A 77 12.32 0.24 -1.04
N VAL A 78 11.60 0.43 -2.14
CA VAL A 78 10.22 0.97 -2.12
C VAL A 78 9.29 0.05 -1.32
N ALA A 79 9.35 -1.26 -1.56
CA ALA A 79 8.59 -2.23 -0.78
C ALA A 79 8.92 -2.16 0.72
N PHE A 80 10.20 -2.00 1.08
CA PHE A 80 10.63 -1.86 2.47
C PHE A 80 10.11 -0.57 3.11
N VAL A 81 10.11 0.54 2.37
CA VAL A 81 9.53 1.83 2.82
C VAL A 81 8.02 1.69 3.06
N LEU A 82 7.27 1.03 2.17
CA LEU A 82 5.85 0.73 2.38
C LEU A 82 5.61 -0.13 3.62
N ALA A 83 6.40 -1.19 3.80
CA ALA A 83 6.32 -2.00 5.02
C ALA A 83 6.64 -1.18 6.28
N GLY A 84 7.59 -0.23 6.20
CA GLY A 84 7.89 0.74 7.25
C GLY A 84 6.68 1.61 7.61
N PHE A 85 5.98 2.15 6.60
CA PHE A 85 4.72 2.86 6.83
C PHE A 85 3.66 1.97 7.49
N GLY A 86 3.53 0.71 7.06
CA GLY A 86 2.63 -0.27 7.70
C GLY A 86 2.93 -0.49 9.18
N LEU A 87 4.22 -0.60 9.56
CA LEU A 87 4.63 -0.76 10.96
C LEU A 87 4.26 0.44 11.82
N VAL A 88 4.45 1.66 11.29
CA VAL A 88 4.12 2.90 12.02
C VAL A 88 2.60 3.12 12.04
N ALA A 89 1.89 2.80 10.96
CA ALA A 89 0.44 2.89 10.84
C ALA A 89 -0.29 1.94 11.81
N ARG A 90 0.23 0.72 12.01
CA ARG A 90 -0.29 -0.24 13.01
C ARG A 90 -0.28 0.29 14.44
N ARG A 91 0.55 1.29 14.74
CA ARG A 91 0.58 1.98 16.04
C ARG A 91 -0.50 3.06 16.18
N GLY A 92 -1.40 3.21 15.20
CA GLY A 92 -2.43 4.26 15.18
C GLY A 92 -1.89 5.63 14.76
N SER A 93 -0.80 5.66 13.98
CA SER A 93 -0.25 6.91 13.47
C SER A 93 -0.96 7.36 12.20
N ASP A 94 -1.78 8.40 12.33
CA ASP A 94 -2.43 9.07 11.20
C ASP A 94 -1.44 9.61 10.18
N ILE A 95 -0.31 10.13 10.64
CA ILE A 95 0.70 10.75 9.76
C ILE A 95 1.25 9.68 8.82
N ALA A 96 1.50 8.46 9.32
CA ALA A 96 1.94 7.35 8.48
C ALA A 96 0.91 6.98 7.41
N PHE A 97 -0.37 6.94 7.78
CA PHE A 97 -1.45 6.72 6.80
C PHE A 97 -1.52 7.85 5.77
N VAL A 98 -1.51 9.12 6.17
CA VAL A 98 -1.62 10.26 5.25
C VAL A 98 -0.46 10.29 4.25
N VAL A 99 0.77 10.16 4.75
CA VAL A 99 1.97 10.16 3.88
C VAL A 99 1.96 8.95 2.97
N GLY A 100 1.66 7.75 3.49
CA GLY A 100 1.59 6.53 2.70
C GLY A 100 0.50 6.58 1.62
N ILE A 101 -0.70 7.06 1.95
CA ILE A 101 -1.80 7.28 1.00
C ILE A 101 -1.39 8.29 -0.07
N PHE A 102 -0.74 9.40 0.30
CA PHE A 102 -0.31 10.41 -0.66
C PHE A 102 0.68 9.83 -1.68
N LEU A 103 1.70 9.11 -1.22
CA LEU A 103 2.65 8.43 -2.11
C LEU A 103 1.96 7.38 -2.99
N TYR A 104 1.02 6.63 -2.42
CA TYR A 104 0.27 5.60 -3.15
C TYR A 104 -0.67 6.18 -4.22
N VAL A 105 -1.24 7.35 -3.98
CA VAL A 105 -2.05 8.06 -4.98
C VAL A 105 -1.19 8.54 -6.14
N ILE A 106 0.01 9.07 -5.86
CA ILE A 106 0.99 9.42 -6.91
C ILE A 106 1.30 8.17 -7.76
N ASP A 107 1.55 7.05 -7.11
CA ASP A 107 1.80 5.76 -7.77
C ASP A 107 0.62 5.29 -8.64
N ALA A 108 -0.61 5.44 -8.15
CA ALA A 108 -1.81 5.13 -8.91
C ALA A 108 -1.92 5.99 -10.18
N PHE A 109 -1.54 7.27 -10.14
CA PHE A 109 -1.52 8.11 -11.35
C PHE A 109 -0.46 7.66 -12.37
N LEU A 110 0.65 7.05 -11.92
CA LEU A 110 1.63 6.47 -12.84
C LEU A 110 1.03 5.32 -13.65
N THR A 111 0.16 4.49 -13.06
CA THR A 111 -0.50 3.39 -13.80
C THR A 111 -1.41 3.88 -14.92
N ILE A 112 -2.07 5.03 -14.76
CA ILE A 112 -2.84 5.68 -15.83
C ILE A 112 -1.91 6.11 -16.98
N GLY A 113 -0.75 6.70 -16.65
CA GLY A 113 0.26 7.06 -17.65
C GLY A 113 0.78 5.86 -18.45
N LEU A 114 0.83 4.69 -17.83
CA LEU A 114 1.19 3.41 -18.44
C LEU A 114 0.03 2.72 -19.18
N ARG A 115 -1.16 3.33 -19.18
CA ARG A 115 -2.42 2.80 -19.77
C ARG A 115 -2.87 1.48 -19.13
N ASP A 116 -2.43 1.18 -17.91
CA ASP A 116 -2.83 -0.01 -17.16
C ASP A 116 -4.09 0.28 -16.32
N PHE A 117 -5.25 0.22 -16.98
CA PHE A 117 -6.54 0.46 -16.32
C PHE A 117 -6.91 -0.64 -15.32
N PHE A 118 -6.42 -1.87 -15.54
CA PHE A 118 -6.68 -2.97 -14.62
C PHE A 118 -5.87 -2.79 -13.34
N GLY A 119 -4.58 -2.48 -13.46
CA GLY A 119 -3.73 -2.13 -12.32
C GLY A 119 -4.26 -0.92 -11.56
N PHE A 120 -4.74 0.11 -12.26
CA PHE A 120 -5.41 1.26 -11.62
C PHE A 120 -6.62 0.83 -10.77
N GLY A 121 -7.43 -0.13 -11.24
CA GLY A 121 -8.53 -0.69 -10.48
C GLY A 121 -8.09 -1.36 -9.16
N VAL A 122 -6.99 -2.12 -9.19
CA VAL A 122 -6.38 -2.71 -7.99
C VAL A 122 -5.90 -1.61 -7.03
N HIS A 123 -5.34 -0.53 -7.56
CA HIS A 123 -4.92 0.61 -6.75
C HIS A 123 -6.09 1.29 -6.04
N LEU A 124 -7.24 1.43 -6.68
CA LEU A 124 -8.44 1.98 -6.03
C LEU A 124 -8.92 1.11 -4.87
N ILE A 125 -8.85 -0.23 -5.00
CA ILE A 125 -9.23 -1.16 -3.93
C ILE A 125 -8.30 -0.99 -2.73
N ALA A 126 -6.98 -1.02 -2.94
CA ALA A 126 -6.01 -0.83 -1.86
C ALA A 126 -6.17 0.56 -1.21
N LEU A 127 -6.37 1.61 -2.01
CA LEU A 127 -6.59 2.98 -1.53
C LEU A 127 -7.83 3.07 -0.64
N PHE A 128 -8.92 2.41 -1.02
CA PHE A 128 -10.14 2.37 -0.22
C PHE A 128 -9.87 1.80 1.18
N PHE A 129 -9.15 0.68 1.29
CA PHE A 129 -8.84 0.10 2.59
C PHE A 129 -7.86 0.94 3.42
N LEU A 130 -6.87 1.57 2.78
CA LEU A 130 -5.96 2.50 3.46
C LEU A 130 -6.72 3.69 4.06
N VAL A 131 -7.66 4.28 3.31
CA VAL A 131 -8.51 5.39 3.79
C VAL A 131 -9.40 4.93 4.95
N LYS A 132 -9.99 3.73 4.89
CA LYS A 132 -10.74 3.17 6.03
C LYS A 132 -9.88 3.03 7.28
N GLY A 133 -8.63 2.59 7.14
CA GLY A 133 -7.66 2.51 8.23
C GLY A 133 -7.37 3.89 8.85
N LEU A 134 -7.15 4.91 8.02
CA LEU A 134 -6.95 6.29 8.47
C LEU A 134 -8.14 6.84 9.24
N LEU A 135 -9.36 6.64 8.74
CA LEU A 135 -10.58 7.11 9.41
C LEU A 135 -10.76 6.43 10.77
N ALA A 136 -10.50 5.13 10.86
CA ALA A 136 -10.51 4.40 12.12
C ALA A 136 -9.44 4.92 13.10
N SER A 137 -8.24 5.26 12.59
CA SER A 137 -7.14 5.80 13.40
C SER A 137 -7.48 7.16 14.00
N ARG A 138 -8.14 8.03 13.21
CA ARG A 138 -8.67 9.31 13.65
C ARG A 138 -9.71 9.15 14.76
N HIS A 139 -10.66 8.25 14.55
CA HIS A 139 -11.72 8.00 15.52
C HIS A 139 -11.17 7.51 16.86
N LEU A 140 -10.17 6.61 16.86
CA LEU A 140 -9.49 6.19 18.10
C LEU A 140 -8.81 7.35 18.82
N ARG A 141 -8.15 8.26 18.09
CA ARG A 141 -7.47 9.40 18.71
C ARG A 141 -8.45 10.40 19.29
N GLU A 142 -9.51 10.75 18.57
CA GLU A 142 -10.54 11.68 19.04
C GLU A 142 -11.17 11.18 20.33
N ASN A 143 -11.54 9.89 20.37
CA ASN A 143 -12.11 9.26 21.57
C ASN A 143 -11.13 9.21 22.74
N ALA A 144 -9.81 9.16 22.50
CA ALA A 144 -8.79 9.15 23.55
C ALA A 144 -8.52 10.54 24.14
N VAL A 145 -8.80 11.61 23.40
CA VAL A 145 -8.62 13.00 23.85
C VAL A 145 -9.86 13.53 24.58
N SER A 146 -11.04 12.94 24.37
CA SER A 146 -12.31 13.35 25.00
C SER A 146 -12.58 12.74 26.38
N ILE A 147 -11.64 11.97 26.95
CA ILE A 147 -11.70 11.34 28.28
C ILE A 147 -10.78 12.10 29.23
#